data_AF-A0A2P8GJW6-F1
#
_entry.id   AF-A0A2P8GJW6-F1
#
_cell.length_a   1.000
_cell.length_b   1.000
_cell.length_c   1.000
_cell.angle_alpha   90.00
_cell.angle_beta   90.00
_cell.angle_gamma   90.00
#
_symmetry.space_group_name_H-M   'P 1'
#
loop_
_entity.id
_entity.type
_entity.pdbx_description
1 polymer ?
#
loop_
_entity_poly.entity_id
_entity_poly.type
_entity_poly.pdbx_seq_one_letter_code
_entity_poly.pdbx_strand_id
1 'polypeptide(L)'
;MPLLYRFYAALLCALLLQYRSHAQTVSVTEAGIRPDTYENVTPSIQKVIDEAIRTGKTTLTFPKGRYDFWPDGAIREKYFISNTATEKEDSLKIRTIGMLFRNARNLTIDGNGALFVFHGKMTTIVLEHCENVKLQNIHVDFERPTMSEMRYTQVSGGEVELAIHRDARYAIRDGKLEWFGEGWKTTHFHAVEFDTTLKTMRYSDWKPYVHAQATEIAAGRVRFKTDVTPKPGNILTVRDIIRDQVGMHIRECKNVTLEDVGMHYMHGLGIVSQYTENVTMRRVTCAPRPETGRIIASSADFMHFSGCRGKVTVEDCRFSGAHDDPINVHGTNLRIVDRPDANSLKVRFMHGQSYGFSAFFPKDTVAFVHAGSMERFASGVVKTVERLSDREILLTFEKPVPTTLEDHDCVENMTWTPEVLIRGNYFTRTNTRGVLLTTPRKAVIENNTFFRTGMSAVLIEADAEGWYESGPVRDVTIRNNEFIDCAYQGGPGNAVIAINPSNKIADVKKPVHFNIRIEGNTFNTFDYPVLFAKSTRGLFAGNNRIVRTRELNPQSGNHNMFWFNGCSDVEIAGLKLEGEVLGKNIKLENMPKNSVKVTGSPKLAVE
;
A
#
# COMPACT_ATOMS: atom_id res chain seq x y z
N MET A 1 -21.91 3.86 67.40
CA MET A 1 -21.21 3.13 66.32
C MET A 1 -21.58 3.58 64.89
N PRO A 2 -21.36 4.84 64.46
CA PRO A 2 -21.35 5.12 63.01
C PRO A 2 -20.09 5.87 62.51
N LEU A 3 -19.20 6.34 63.39
CA LEU A 3 -18.01 7.11 62.98
C LEU A 3 -16.83 6.23 62.56
N LEU A 4 -16.64 5.06 63.18
CA LEU A 4 -15.55 4.13 62.82
C LEU A 4 -15.72 3.57 61.40
N TYR A 5 -16.96 3.26 61.00
CA TYR A 5 -17.25 2.63 59.70
C TYR A 5 -16.96 3.56 58.50
N ARG A 6 -17.14 4.87 58.67
CA ARG A 6 -16.84 5.87 57.63
C ARG A 6 -15.34 6.07 57.42
N PHE A 7 -14.54 5.91 58.47
CA PHE A 7 -13.08 5.96 58.36
C PHE A 7 -12.50 4.73 57.66
N TYR A 8 -13.01 3.53 57.94
CA TYR A 8 -12.56 2.31 57.26
C TYR A 8 -12.96 2.26 55.78
N ALA A 9 -14.16 2.75 55.42
CA ALA A 9 -14.60 2.81 54.03
C ALA A 9 -13.80 3.84 53.19
N ALA A 10 -13.40 4.96 53.80
CA ALA A 10 -12.54 5.95 53.15
C ALA A 10 -11.09 5.46 53.00
N LEU A 11 -10.58 4.70 53.98
CA LEU A 11 -9.25 4.08 53.89
C LEU A 11 -9.21 2.95 52.85
N LEU A 12 -10.27 2.15 52.73
CA LEU A 12 -10.38 1.11 51.69
C LEU A 12 -10.51 1.74 50.28
N CYS A 13 -11.26 2.83 50.14
CA CYS A 13 -11.32 3.57 48.87
C CYS A 13 -9.99 4.24 48.53
N ALA A 14 -9.25 4.77 49.51
CA ALA A 14 -7.93 5.35 49.29
C ALA A 14 -6.85 4.29 48.95
N LEU A 15 -6.95 3.07 49.52
CA LEU A 15 -6.10 1.93 49.16
C LEU A 15 -6.46 1.33 47.78
N LEU A 16 -7.73 1.35 47.38
CA LEU A 16 -8.18 0.95 46.04
C LEU A 16 -7.89 2.02 44.96
N LEU A 17 -7.82 3.30 45.33
CA LEU A 17 -7.40 4.41 44.46
C LEU A 17 -5.87 4.60 44.41
N GLN A 18 -5.12 3.90 45.28
CA GLN A 18 -3.66 3.82 45.23
C GLN A 18 -3.11 2.62 44.44
N TYR A 19 -3.98 1.78 43.87
CA TYR A 19 -3.65 1.10 42.61
C TYR A 19 -3.64 2.14 41.49
N ARG A 20 -2.70 3.10 41.57
CA ARG A 20 -2.11 3.65 40.36
C ARG A 20 -1.65 2.41 39.60
N SER A 21 -2.29 2.12 38.48
CA SER A 21 -1.72 1.27 37.46
C SER A 21 -0.36 1.87 37.13
N HIS A 22 0.69 1.44 37.84
CA HIS A 22 2.02 1.49 37.27
C HIS A 22 1.86 0.72 35.97
N ALA A 23 1.93 1.43 34.85
CA ALA A 23 2.07 0.79 33.55
C ALA A 23 3.17 -0.26 33.73
N GLN A 24 2.79 -1.54 33.72
CA GLN A 24 3.72 -2.61 34.01
C GLN A 24 4.64 -2.72 32.80
N THR A 25 5.72 -1.97 32.87
CA THR A 25 6.72 -1.85 31.82
C THR A 25 7.68 -3.03 31.95
N VAL A 26 8.01 -3.65 30.83
CA VAL A 26 9.09 -4.64 30.74
C VAL A 26 10.12 -4.07 29.79
N SER A 27 11.36 -3.91 30.26
CA SER A 27 12.49 -3.67 29.36
C SER A 27 13.04 -5.00 28.85
N VAL A 28 13.35 -5.09 27.55
CA VAL A 28 14.05 -6.26 26.99
C VAL A 28 15.40 -6.50 27.67
N THR A 29 16.00 -5.47 28.28
CA THR A 29 17.25 -5.59 29.02
C THR A 29 17.15 -6.37 30.32
N GLU A 30 15.97 -6.47 30.94
CA GLU A 30 15.72 -7.31 32.11
C GLU A 30 15.89 -8.80 31.77
N ALA A 31 15.70 -9.16 30.50
CA ALA A 31 15.95 -10.49 29.96
C ALA A 31 17.37 -10.66 29.38
N GLY A 32 18.29 -9.74 29.67
CA GLY A 32 19.68 -9.79 29.21
C GLY A 32 19.90 -9.34 27.76
N ILE A 33 18.86 -8.87 27.06
CA ILE A 33 18.95 -8.43 25.66
C ILE A 33 19.50 -7.00 25.64
N ARG A 34 20.70 -6.81 25.08
CA ARG A 34 21.37 -5.51 24.99
C ARG A 34 21.39 -5.03 23.53
N PRO A 35 21.28 -3.72 23.28
CA PRO A 35 21.53 -3.18 21.95
C PRO A 35 23.01 -3.30 21.57
N ASP A 36 23.29 -3.15 20.28
CA ASP A 36 24.61 -3.02 19.66
C ASP A 36 25.54 -4.23 19.89
N THR A 37 24.99 -5.40 20.20
CA THR A 37 25.76 -6.64 20.38
C THR A 37 26.04 -7.36 19.07
N TYR A 38 25.26 -7.09 18.01
CA TYR A 38 25.29 -7.81 16.73
C TYR A 38 25.01 -9.32 16.86
N GLU A 39 24.39 -9.72 17.98
CA GLU A 39 23.98 -11.10 18.23
C GLU A 39 22.52 -11.31 17.81
N ASN A 40 22.18 -12.55 17.46
CA ASN A 40 20.81 -12.90 17.11
C ASN A 40 19.88 -12.84 18.34
N VAL A 41 19.02 -11.82 18.37
CA VAL A 41 18.07 -11.61 19.47
C VAL A 41 16.71 -12.26 19.24
N THR A 42 16.42 -12.78 18.04
CA THR A 42 15.11 -13.32 17.64
C THR A 42 14.47 -14.27 18.68
N PRO A 43 15.11 -15.38 19.11
CA PRO A 43 14.48 -16.31 20.04
C PRO A 43 14.27 -15.72 21.43
N SER A 44 15.18 -14.84 21.89
CA SER A 44 15.09 -14.24 23.23
C SER A 44 14.01 -13.16 23.28
N ILE A 45 13.90 -12.33 22.25
CA ILE A 45 12.84 -11.32 22.14
C ILE A 45 11.47 -11.98 22.12
N GLN A 46 11.29 -13.07 21.36
CA GLN A 46 10.00 -13.74 21.31
C GLN A 46 9.55 -14.24 22.69
N LYS A 47 10.46 -14.78 23.51
CA LYS A 47 10.15 -15.16 24.90
C LYS A 47 9.69 -13.98 25.75
N VAL A 48 10.32 -12.81 25.58
CA VAL A 48 9.93 -11.59 26.30
C VAL A 48 8.55 -11.11 25.86
N ILE A 49 8.25 -11.17 24.56
CA ILE A 49 6.92 -10.84 24.01
C ILE A 49 5.85 -11.76 24.61
N ASP A 50 6.07 -13.07 24.56
CA ASP A 50 5.13 -14.07 25.07
C ASP A 50 4.86 -13.86 26.56
N GLU A 51 5.91 -13.61 27.35
CA GLU A 51 5.80 -13.36 28.78
C GLU A 51 5.07 -12.05 29.08
N ALA A 52 5.34 -10.98 28.33
CA ALA A 52 4.67 -9.70 28.47
C ALA A 52 3.16 -9.83 28.21
N ILE A 53 2.78 -10.57 27.16
CA ILE A 53 1.37 -10.83 26.82
C ILE A 53 0.73 -11.70 27.91
N ARG A 54 1.37 -12.79 28.32
CA ARG A 54 0.87 -13.74 29.33
C ARG A 54 0.63 -13.07 30.69
N THR A 55 1.49 -12.13 31.08
CA THR A 55 1.40 -11.44 32.36
C THR A 55 0.62 -10.12 32.30
N GLY A 56 0.05 -9.76 31.15
CA GLY A 56 -0.78 -8.56 30.99
C GLY A 56 0.01 -7.26 31.12
N LYS A 57 1.27 -7.24 30.68
CA LYS A 57 2.10 -6.03 30.65
C LYS A 57 1.55 -5.05 29.65
N THR A 58 1.59 -3.77 30.03
CA THR A 58 1.04 -2.69 29.21
C THR A 58 2.08 -2.04 28.32
N THR A 59 3.37 -2.26 28.59
CA THR A 59 4.46 -1.62 27.84
C THR A 59 5.68 -2.53 27.71
N LEU A 60 6.13 -2.77 26.48
CA LEU A 60 7.40 -3.41 26.15
C LEU A 60 8.36 -2.34 25.63
N THR A 61 9.54 -2.21 26.24
CA THR A 61 10.52 -1.17 25.90
C THR A 61 11.84 -1.73 25.41
N PHE A 62 12.34 -1.13 24.35
CA PHE A 62 13.69 -1.35 23.84
C PHE A 62 14.52 -0.10 24.13
N PRO A 63 15.62 -0.18 24.87
CA PRO A 63 16.57 0.91 24.91
C PRO A 63 17.13 1.19 23.51
N LYS A 64 17.42 2.46 23.23
CA LYS A 64 17.97 2.89 21.95
C LYS A 64 19.24 2.11 21.60
N GLY A 65 19.33 1.71 20.34
CA GLY A 65 20.49 1.06 19.73
C GLY A 65 20.06 0.03 18.69
N ARG A 66 21.01 -0.71 18.14
CA ARG A 66 20.77 -1.73 17.10
C ARG A 66 20.41 -3.08 17.73
N TYR A 67 19.42 -3.77 17.17
CA TYR A 67 19.07 -5.15 17.51
C TYR A 67 18.98 -5.97 16.24
N ASP A 68 19.58 -7.15 16.22
CA ASP A 68 19.76 -7.92 15.00
C ASP A 68 18.97 -9.25 15.03
N PHE A 69 18.15 -9.47 14.01
CA PHE A 69 17.20 -10.58 13.93
C PHE A 69 17.56 -11.51 12.78
N TRP A 70 17.87 -12.77 13.08
CA TRP A 70 18.08 -13.82 12.07
C TRP A 70 16.91 -14.80 11.98
N PRO A 71 16.80 -15.55 10.87
CA PRO A 71 15.85 -16.66 10.71
C PRO A 71 16.06 -17.80 11.72
N ASP A 72 17.24 -17.92 12.30
CA ASP A 72 17.56 -18.95 13.28
C ASP A 72 16.83 -18.67 14.59
N GLY A 73 16.04 -19.64 15.05
CA GLY A 73 15.16 -19.47 16.21
C GLY A 73 13.88 -18.67 15.94
N ALA A 74 13.67 -18.18 14.71
CA ALA A 74 12.46 -17.48 14.31
C ALA A 74 11.24 -18.41 14.21
N ILE A 75 10.07 -17.88 14.58
CA ILE A 75 8.79 -18.54 14.34
C ILE A 75 8.55 -18.65 12.82
N ARG A 76 8.02 -19.80 12.38
CA ARG A 76 7.64 -20.07 11.00
C ARG A 76 6.20 -20.53 10.95
N GLU A 77 5.33 -19.71 10.39
CA GLU A 77 3.88 -19.99 10.36
C GLU A 77 3.26 -19.69 9.01
N LYS A 78 2.15 -20.39 8.73
CA LYS A 78 1.40 -20.27 7.48
C LYS A 78 0.52 -19.03 7.51
N TYR A 79 0.80 -18.05 6.66
CA TYR A 79 -0.04 -16.86 6.48
C TYR A 79 -0.43 -16.65 5.03
N PHE A 80 -1.74 -16.58 4.82
CA PHE A 80 -2.33 -16.08 3.59
C PHE A 80 -2.44 -14.55 3.68
N ILE A 81 -1.51 -13.87 3.01
CA ILE A 81 -1.43 -12.41 2.99
C ILE A 81 -1.87 -11.92 1.61
N SER A 82 -2.86 -11.03 1.57
CA SER A 82 -3.41 -10.43 0.34
C SER A 82 -2.31 -9.85 -0.55
N ASN A 83 -2.45 -9.99 -1.87
CA ASN A 83 -1.62 -9.33 -2.90
C ASN A 83 -0.12 -9.66 -2.86
N THR A 84 0.25 -10.81 -2.29
CA THR A 84 1.65 -11.24 -2.16
C THR A 84 2.11 -12.13 -3.31
N ALA A 85 1.75 -13.41 -3.27
CA ALA A 85 2.22 -14.42 -4.21
C ALA A 85 1.13 -15.46 -4.50
N THR A 86 1.19 -16.07 -5.68
CA THR A 86 0.31 -17.19 -6.07
C THR A 86 0.69 -18.49 -5.35
N GLU A 87 -0.15 -19.52 -5.46
CA GLU A 87 0.16 -20.89 -5.02
C GLU A 87 1.42 -21.45 -5.70
N LYS A 88 1.68 -21.05 -6.95
CA LYS A 88 2.83 -21.56 -7.72
C LYS A 88 4.13 -20.88 -7.30
N GLU A 89 4.07 -19.57 -7.04
CA GLU A 89 5.22 -18.77 -6.64
C GLU A 89 5.64 -19.08 -5.19
N ASP A 90 4.68 -19.33 -4.30
CA ASP A 90 4.89 -19.66 -2.89
C ASP A 90 3.78 -20.59 -2.40
N SER A 91 3.97 -21.89 -2.55
CA SER A 91 2.95 -22.90 -2.26
C SER A 91 2.72 -23.14 -0.76
N LEU A 92 3.77 -22.97 0.05
CA LEU A 92 3.71 -23.26 1.47
C LEU A 92 3.09 -22.13 2.29
N LYS A 93 3.22 -20.87 1.81
CA LYS A 93 2.76 -19.66 2.50
C LYS A 93 3.36 -19.50 3.91
N ILE A 94 4.54 -20.06 4.12
CA ILE A 94 5.26 -19.95 5.40
C ILE A 94 6.00 -18.62 5.45
N ARG A 95 5.76 -17.86 6.51
CA ARG A 95 6.46 -16.62 6.82
C ARG A 95 7.46 -16.87 7.93
N THR A 96 8.67 -16.36 7.77
CA THR A 96 9.69 -16.38 8.82
C THR A 96 9.57 -15.08 9.59
N ILE A 97 9.21 -15.15 10.87
CA ILE A 97 8.71 -14.00 11.63
C ILE A 97 9.75 -13.61 12.67
N GLY A 98 10.18 -12.35 12.65
CA GLY A 98 11.12 -11.88 13.67
C GLY A 98 10.48 -11.54 15.00
N MET A 99 9.27 -10.95 14.99
CA MET A 99 8.49 -10.71 16.19
C MET A 99 7.00 -10.98 15.94
N LEU A 100 6.44 -11.96 16.67
CA LEU A 100 5.02 -12.29 16.63
C LEU A 100 4.33 -11.82 17.92
N PHE A 101 3.32 -10.97 17.77
CA PHE A 101 2.41 -10.58 18.83
C PHE A 101 1.04 -11.20 18.55
N ARG A 102 0.63 -12.16 19.37
CA ARG A 102 -0.65 -12.87 19.23
C ARG A 102 -1.53 -12.60 20.44
N ASN A 103 -2.78 -12.20 20.21
CA ASN A 103 -3.77 -11.93 21.26
C ASN A 103 -3.36 -10.83 22.27
N ALA A 104 -2.45 -9.93 21.90
CA ALA A 104 -2.02 -8.84 22.77
C ALA A 104 -3.17 -7.83 22.97
N ARG A 105 -3.33 -7.34 24.21
CA ARG A 105 -4.38 -6.37 24.55
C ARG A 105 -3.80 -5.22 25.35
N ASN A 106 -4.09 -3.98 24.96
CA ASN A 106 -3.64 -2.76 25.64
C ASN A 106 -2.10 -2.69 25.81
N LEU A 107 -1.37 -3.01 24.74
CA LEU A 107 0.10 -3.09 24.73
C LEU A 107 0.71 -1.95 23.91
N THR A 108 1.65 -1.22 24.53
CA THR A 108 2.54 -0.29 23.83
C THR A 108 3.92 -0.93 23.65
N ILE A 109 4.45 -0.91 22.43
CA ILE A 109 5.80 -1.34 22.09
C ILE A 109 6.59 -0.07 21.77
N ASP A 110 7.48 0.32 22.67
CA ASP A 110 8.28 1.54 22.56
C ASP A 110 9.74 1.22 22.26
N GLY A 111 10.18 1.58 21.06
CA GLY A 111 11.55 1.37 20.62
C GLY A 111 12.55 2.37 21.19
N ASN A 112 12.12 3.48 21.78
CA ASN A 112 13.01 4.60 22.18
C ASN A 112 14.02 5.02 21.09
N GLY A 113 13.66 4.89 19.81
CA GLY A 113 14.54 5.15 18.67
C GLY A 113 15.48 3.99 18.31
N ALA A 114 15.18 2.76 18.75
CA ALA A 114 15.92 1.55 18.39
C ALA A 114 15.83 1.25 16.89
N LEU A 115 16.90 0.64 16.37
CA LEU A 115 16.99 0.14 15.01
C LEU A 115 16.97 -1.40 15.02
N PHE A 116 15.93 -1.98 14.48
CA PHE A 116 15.81 -3.42 14.25
C PHE A 116 16.34 -3.76 12.87
N VAL A 117 17.43 -4.52 12.80
CA VAL A 117 18.05 -4.95 11.55
C VAL A 117 17.79 -6.43 11.33
N PHE A 118 17.15 -6.74 10.21
CA PHE A 118 16.77 -8.10 9.85
C PHE A 118 17.76 -8.69 8.85
N HIS A 119 18.02 -9.98 9.04
CA HIS A 119 18.94 -10.79 8.24
C HIS A 119 18.18 -11.83 7.41
N GLY A 120 18.60 -12.02 6.16
CA GLY A 120 17.85 -12.83 5.19
C GLY A 120 16.45 -12.30 4.83
N LYS A 121 15.54 -13.20 4.44
CA LYS A 121 14.13 -12.86 4.12
C LYS A 121 13.25 -13.14 5.33
N MET A 122 12.71 -12.08 5.94
CA MET A 122 11.84 -12.19 7.11
C MET A 122 10.64 -11.24 7.00
N THR A 123 9.50 -11.66 7.55
CA THR A 123 8.42 -10.75 7.94
C THR A 123 8.78 -10.15 9.29
N THR A 124 8.92 -8.82 9.36
CA THR A 124 9.60 -8.20 10.51
C THR A 124 8.74 -8.27 11.77
N ILE A 125 7.48 -7.84 11.67
CA ILE A 125 6.52 -7.84 12.78
C ILE A 125 5.19 -8.41 12.29
N VAL A 126 4.60 -9.30 13.09
CA VAL A 126 3.22 -9.78 12.91
C VAL A 126 2.40 -9.40 14.14
N LEU A 127 1.28 -8.70 13.93
CA LEU A 127 0.23 -8.49 14.91
C LEU A 127 -0.98 -9.33 14.51
N GLU A 128 -1.37 -10.27 15.36
CA GLU A 128 -2.46 -11.19 15.10
C GLU A 128 -3.45 -11.19 16.26
N HIS A 129 -4.73 -10.96 15.95
CA HIS A 129 -5.82 -10.94 16.94
C HIS A 129 -5.58 -9.99 18.13
N CYS A 130 -4.86 -8.89 17.87
CA CYS A 130 -4.50 -7.90 18.89
C CYS A 130 -5.57 -6.81 19.01
N GLU A 131 -5.71 -6.23 20.21
CA GLU A 131 -6.62 -5.12 20.48
C GLU A 131 -5.95 -4.00 21.26
N ASN A 132 -6.11 -2.75 20.80
CA ASN A 132 -5.51 -1.57 21.43
C ASN A 132 -3.98 -1.69 21.54
N VAL A 133 -3.30 -1.81 20.39
CA VAL A 133 -1.84 -1.93 20.32
C VAL A 133 -1.22 -0.71 19.67
N LYS A 134 -0.16 -0.18 20.28
CA LYS A 134 0.63 0.93 19.74
C LYS A 134 2.09 0.51 19.55
N LEU A 135 2.64 0.74 18.36
CA LEU A 135 4.08 0.66 18.09
C LEU A 135 4.59 2.10 17.96
N GLN A 136 5.66 2.44 18.67
CA GLN A 136 6.23 3.78 18.60
C GLN A 136 7.75 3.83 18.70
N ASN A 137 8.34 4.86 18.08
CA ASN A 137 9.78 5.16 18.14
C ASN A 137 10.66 3.98 17.71
N ILE A 138 10.30 3.30 16.62
CA ILE A 138 11.00 2.10 16.10
C ILE A 138 11.50 2.38 14.69
N HIS A 139 12.71 1.92 14.39
CA HIS A 139 13.25 1.88 13.03
C HIS A 139 13.48 0.43 12.62
N VAL A 140 13.14 0.07 11.39
CA VAL A 140 13.31 -1.26 10.82
C VAL A 140 14.10 -1.17 9.53
N ASP A 141 15.09 -2.02 9.37
CA ASP A 141 15.92 -2.11 8.16
C ASP A 141 16.40 -3.55 7.95
N PHE A 142 17.05 -3.81 6.82
CA PHE A 142 17.67 -5.09 6.53
C PHE A 142 19.16 -4.91 6.29
N GLU A 143 19.97 -5.84 6.80
CA GLU A 143 21.41 -5.83 6.58
C GLU A 143 21.73 -5.96 5.08
N ARG A 144 21.03 -6.88 4.41
CA ARG A 144 21.06 -7.02 2.96
C ARG A 144 19.62 -6.94 2.40
N PRO A 145 19.21 -5.80 1.83
CA PRO A 145 17.96 -5.68 1.07
C PRO A 145 17.84 -6.70 -0.07
N THR A 146 16.67 -7.26 -0.37
CA THR A 146 16.52 -8.16 -1.54
C THR A 146 16.46 -7.44 -2.89
N MET A 147 16.87 -6.17 -2.91
CA MET A 147 16.95 -5.32 -4.09
C MET A 147 18.37 -4.80 -4.22
N SER A 148 18.87 -4.72 -5.45
CA SER A 148 20.19 -4.15 -5.74
C SER A 148 20.05 -2.82 -6.47
N GLU A 149 20.97 -1.91 -6.18
CA GLU A 149 21.06 -0.61 -6.84
C GLU A 149 22.43 -0.49 -7.51
N MET A 150 22.47 0.13 -8.68
CA MET A 150 23.65 0.21 -9.53
C MET A 150 23.66 1.55 -10.25
N ARG A 151 24.74 2.31 -10.16
CA ARG A 151 24.86 3.58 -10.86
C ARG A 151 25.52 3.37 -12.23
N TYR A 152 24.91 3.89 -13.29
CA TYR A 152 25.58 4.03 -14.58
C TYR A 152 26.76 5.00 -14.46
N THR A 153 27.96 4.53 -14.77
CA THR A 153 29.18 5.34 -14.62
C THR A 153 29.78 5.74 -15.96
N GLN A 154 29.75 4.83 -16.93
CA GLN A 154 30.20 5.08 -18.29
C GLN A 154 29.33 4.30 -19.27
N VAL A 155 29.05 4.91 -20.42
CA VAL A 155 28.30 4.32 -21.53
C VAL A 155 29.01 4.73 -22.82
N SER A 156 29.68 3.79 -23.47
CA SER A 156 30.51 4.07 -24.65
C SER A 156 30.81 2.80 -25.45
N GLY A 157 30.77 2.87 -26.78
CA GLY A 157 31.32 1.82 -27.65
C GLY A 157 30.66 0.44 -27.51
N GLY A 158 29.35 0.38 -27.25
CA GLY A 158 28.65 -0.90 -27.00
C GLY A 158 28.95 -1.50 -25.62
N GLU A 159 29.45 -0.69 -24.69
CA GLU A 159 29.71 -1.09 -23.31
C GLU A 159 29.01 -0.15 -22.32
N VAL A 160 28.52 -0.75 -21.23
CA VAL A 160 27.93 -0.05 -20.09
C VAL A 160 28.66 -0.46 -18.82
N GLU A 161 29.13 0.52 -18.06
CA GLU A 161 29.79 0.31 -16.77
C GLU A 161 28.88 0.73 -15.61
N LEU A 162 28.73 -0.19 -14.65
CA LEU A 162 27.89 -0.04 -13.47
C LEU A 162 28.74 -0.05 -12.20
N ALA A 163 28.57 0.97 -11.35
CA ALA A 163 29.03 0.93 -9.97
C ALA A 163 27.92 0.35 -9.08
N ILE A 164 28.15 -0.84 -8.57
CA ILE A 164 27.23 -1.57 -7.70
C ILE A 164 27.23 -0.94 -6.31
N HIS A 165 26.04 -0.74 -5.73
CA HIS A 165 25.90 -0.20 -4.39
C HIS A 165 26.54 -1.13 -3.34
N ARG A 166 27.22 -0.55 -2.33
CA ARG A 166 27.99 -1.30 -1.31
C ARG A 166 27.16 -2.29 -0.47
N ASP A 167 25.85 -2.04 -0.35
CA ASP A 167 24.91 -2.91 0.38
C ASP A 167 24.47 -4.12 -0.46
N ALA A 168 24.84 -4.19 -1.73
CA ALA A 168 24.60 -5.35 -2.55
C ALA A 168 25.68 -6.42 -2.37
N ARG A 169 25.31 -7.68 -2.60
CA ARG A 169 26.22 -8.82 -2.73
C ARG A 169 25.97 -9.47 -4.07
N TYR A 170 27.04 -9.76 -4.80
CA TYR A 170 26.96 -10.30 -6.15
C TYR A 170 28.12 -11.24 -6.45
N ALA A 171 27.94 -12.05 -7.50
CA ALA A 171 28.99 -12.84 -8.12
C ALA A 171 28.88 -12.71 -9.63
N ILE A 172 29.99 -12.92 -10.34
CA ILE A 172 29.99 -13.12 -11.78
C ILE A 172 30.31 -14.59 -12.05
N ARG A 173 29.36 -15.32 -12.63
CA ARG A 173 29.51 -16.73 -13.03
C ARG A 173 29.21 -16.88 -14.50
N ASP A 174 30.10 -17.51 -15.25
CA ASP A 174 29.95 -17.68 -16.71
C ASP A 174 29.66 -16.36 -17.45
N GLY A 175 30.27 -15.27 -16.96
CA GLY A 175 30.05 -13.91 -17.48
C GLY A 175 28.66 -13.33 -17.19
N LYS A 176 27.93 -13.82 -16.19
CA LYS A 176 26.61 -13.33 -15.78
C LYS A 176 26.63 -12.81 -14.35
N LEU A 177 26.02 -11.65 -14.14
CA LEU A 177 25.90 -11.03 -12.82
C LEU A 177 24.73 -11.65 -12.06
N GLU A 178 25.03 -12.22 -10.89
CA GLU A 178 24.06 -12.82 -9.98
C GLU A 178 23.99 -12.03 -8.68
N TRP A 179 22.80 -11.85 -8.12
CA TRP A 179 22.58 -11.19 -6.82
C TRP A 179 22.17 -12.21 -5.76
N PHE A 180 22.72 -12.06 -4.56
CA PHE A 180 22.38 -12.93 -3.44
C PHE A 180 22.40 -12.19 -2.10
N GLY A 181 21.95 -12.89 -1.07
CA GLY A 181 22.03 -12.53 0.33
C GLY A 181 21.86 -13.79 1.20
N GLU A 182 21.71 -13.61 2.51
CA GLU A 182 21.56 -14.72 3.45
C GLU A 182 20.28 -15.53 3.13
N GLY A 183 20.45 -16.76 2.65
CA GLY A 183 19.34 -17.67 2.35
C GLY A 183 18.54 -17.35 1.09
N TRP A 184 19.02 -16.47 0.20
CA TRP A 184 18.32 -16.15 -1.05
C TRP A 184 19.24 -15.73 -2.20
N LYS A 185 18.76 -15.92 -3.42
CA LYS A 185 19.30 -15.37 -4.67
C LYS A 185 18.16 -14.84 -5.53
N THR A 186 18.41 -13.80 -6.32
CA THR A 186 17.42 -13.30 -7.28
C THR A 186 17.31 -14.27 -8.46
N THR A 187 16.09 -14.67 -8.82
CA THR A 187 15.84 -15.56 -9.97
C THR A 187 14.95 -14.93 -11.02
N HIS A 188 14.16 -13.91 -10.65
CA HIS A 188 13.39 -13.09 -11.57
C HIS A 188 13.86 -11.65 -11.49
N PHE A 189 14.02 -10.97 -12.62
CA PHE A 189 14.56 -9.61 -12.62
C PHE A 189 13.50 -8.63 -13.08
N HIS A 190 13.06 -7.79 -12.16
CA HIS A 190 12.30 -6.58 -12.46
C HIS A 190 13.17 -5.36 -12.22
N ALA A 191 13.19 -4.44 -13.18
CA ALA A 191 14.08 -3.30 -13.16
C ALA A 191 13.34 -1.96 -13.21
N VAL A 192 13.83 -1.01 -12.42
CA VAL A 192 13.38 0.39 -12.42
C VAL A 192 14.61 1.28 -12.45
N GLU A 193 14.61 2.26 -13.33
CA GLU A 193 15.67 3.27 -13.43
C GLU A 193 15.22 4.57 -12.77
N PHE A 194 16.10 5.13 -11.95
CA PHE A 194 15.94 6.44 -11.35
C PHE A 194 16.83 7.46 -12.06
N ASP A 195 16.19 8.47 -12.67
CA ASP A 195 16.89 9.62 -13.22
C ASP A 195 17.34 10.54 -12.09
N THR A 196 18.66 10.71 -11.94
CA THR A 196 19.20 11.47 -10.80
C THR A 196 19.13 12.98 -11.00
N THR A 197 18.91 13.47 -12.23
CA THR A 197 18.68 14.87 -12.55
C THR A 197 17.20 15.20 -12.39
N LEU A 198 16.34 14.46 -13.11
CA LEU A 198 14.90 14.69 -13.16
C LEU A 198 14.15 14.08 -11.99
N LYS A 199 14.80 13.31 -11.12
CA LYS A 199 14.19 12.67 -9.95
C LYS A 199 12.94 11.83 -10.27
N THR A 200 12.91 11.22 -11.46
CA THR A 200 11.82 10.33 -11.91
C THR A 200 12.27 8.87 -11.83
N MET A 201 11.39 7.99 -11.37
CA MET A 201 11.56 6.53 -11.47
C MET A 201 10.73 5.97 -12.61
N ARG A 202 11.36 5.19 -13.51
CA ARG A 202 10.71 4.59 -14.68
C ARG A 202 10.99 3.10 -14.75
N TYR A 203 9.98 2.30 -15.08
CA TYR A 203 10.20 0.93 -15.56
C TYR A 203 11.34 0.88 -16.57
N SER A 204 12.24 -0.07 -16.36
CA SER A 204 13.39 -0.36 -17.21
C SER A 204 13.44 -1.87 -17.46
N ASP A 205 14.43 -2.34 -18.21
CA ASP A 205 14.58 -3.75 -18.54
C ASP A 205 15.95 -4.28 -18.11
N TRP A 206 15.95 -5.44 -17.47
CA TRP A 206 17.18 -6.17 -17.13
C TRP A 206 17.63 -7.12 -18.25
N LYS A 207 16.74 -7.50 -19.18
CA LYS A 207 17.06 -8.44 -20.28
C LYS A 207 18.33 -8.09 -21.06
N PRO A 208 18.63 -6.81 -21.38
CA PRO A 208 19.88 -6.47 -22.06
C PRO A 208 21.14 -6.93 -21.30
N TYR A 209 21.10 -6.92 -19.97
CA TYR A 209 22.20 -7.32 -19.10
C TYR A 209 22.24 -8.83 -18.84
N VAL A 210 21.08 -9.51 -18.87
CA VAL A 210 20.99 -10.98 -18.80
C VAL A 210 21.76 -11.63 -19.96
N HIS A 211 21.67 -11.08 -21.16
CA HIS A 211 22.31 -11.65 -22.34
C HIS A 211 23.74 -11.15 -22.56
N ALA A 212 24.09 -9.99 -22.01
CA ALA A 212 25.43 -9.42 -22.08
C ALA A 212 26.49 -10.23 -21.29
N GLN A 213 27.76 -10.09 -21.69
CA GLN A 213 28.91 -10.56 -20.92
C GLN A 213 29.24 -9.51 -19.85
N ALA A 214 29.17 -9.92 -18.58
CA ALA A 214 29.58 -9.14 -17.42
C ALA A 214 31.05 -9.42 -17.07
N THR A 215 31.81 -8.37 -16.77
CA THR A 215 33.21 -8.46 -16.32
C THR A 215 33.43 -7.48 -15.18
N GLU A 216 33.97 -7.96 -14.06
CA GLU A 216 34.38 -7.09 -12.96
C GLU A 216 35.71 -6.43 -13.32
N ILE A 217 35.69 -5.10 -13.43
CA ILE A 217 36.85 -4.30 -13.85
C ILE A 217 37.56 -3.65 -12.66
N ALA A 218 36.86 -3.53 -11.53
CA ALA A 218 37.37 -3.16 -10.21
C ALA A 218 36.35 -3.59 -9.16
N ALA A 219 36.73 -3.63 -7.87
CA ALA A 219 35.80 -3.97 -6.79
C ALA A 219 34.53 -3.10 -6.86
N GLY A 220 33.37 -3.73 -6.99
CA GLY A 220 32.08 -3.03 -7.11
C GLY A 220 31.82 -2.38 -8.47
N ARG A 221 32.67 -2.59 -9.48
CA ARG A 221 32.50 -2.05 -10.84
C ARG A 221 32.42 -3.16 -11.87
N VAL A 222 31.29 -3.23 -12.55
CA VAL A 222 31.01 -4.27 -13.53
C VAL A 222 30.72 -3.64 -14.89
N ARG A 223 31.40 -4.13 -15.92
CA ARG A 223 31.18 -3.76 -17.31
C ARG A 223 30.33 -4.82 -18.01
N PHE A 224 29.37 -4.36 -18.81
CA PHE A 224 28.52 -5.17 -19.67
C PHE A 224 28.77 -4.80 -21.13
N LYS A 225 28.92 -5.80 -22.01
CA LYS A 225 28.88 -5.61 -23.47
C LYS A 225 27.42 -5.63 -23.94
N THR A 226 26.87 -4.47 -24.25
CA THR A 226 25.46 -4.29 -24.59
C THR A 226 25.25 -3.02 -25.40
N ASP A 227 24.27 -3.05 -26.30
CA ASP A 227 23.96 -1.92 -27.18
C ASP A 227 23.00 -0.90 -26.55
N VAL A 228 22.57 -1.12 -25.29
CA VAL A 228 21.75 -0.13 -24.60
C VAL A 228 22.57 1.10 -24.23
N THR A 229 21.95 2.27 -24.34
CA THR A 229 22.57 3.57 -24.06
C THR A 229 21.88 4.30 -22.91
N PRO A 230 21.96 3.80 -21.67
CA PRO A 230 21.37 4.48 -20.51
C PRO A 230 22.10 5.80 -20.22
N LYS A 231 21.50 6.67 -19.40
CA LYS A 231 22.11 7.95 -19.06
C LYS A 231 23.14 7.78 -17.93
N PRO A 232 24.42 8.15 -18.12
CA PRO A 232 25.41 8.16 -17.04
C PRO A 232 24.93 8.98 -15.84
N GLY A 233 25.19 8.47 -14.64
CA GLY A 233 24.73 9.03 -13.37
C GLY A 233 23.39 8.49 -12.89
N ASN A 234 22.53 7.95 -13.77
CA ASN A 234 21.27 7.32 -13.36
C ASN A 234 21.52 6.05 -12.55
N ILE A 235 20.51 5.64 -11.77
CA ILE A 235 20.58 4.46 -10.91
C ILE A 235 19.59 3.42 -11.41
N LEU A 236 20.09 2.27 -11.84
CA LEU A 236 19.30 1.09 -12.12
C LEU A 236 19.09 0.31 -10.83
N THR A 237 17.86 -0.13 -10.60
CA THR A 237 17.48 -0.95 -9.46
C THR A 237 16.91 -2.26 -9.97
N VAL A 238 17.20 -3.36 -9.29
CA VAL A 238 16.72 -4.70 -9.67
C VAL A 238 16.22 -5.47 -8.46
N ARG A 239 15.17 -6.28 -8.68
CA ARG A 239 14.56 -7.12 -7.64
C ARG A 239 13.93 -8.38 -8.20
N ASP A 240 13.70 -9.34 -7.30
CA ASP A 240 12.75 -10.42 -7.54
C ASP A 240 11.30 -9.90 -7.50
N ILE A 241 10.42 -10.56 -8.26
CA ILE A 241 9.00 -10.22 -8.32
C ILE A 241 8.16 -10.97 -7.30
N ILE A 242 8.66 -12.10 -6.80
CA ILE A 242 7.94 -12.93 -5.84
C ILE A 242 7.98 -12.25 -4.46
N ARG A 243 6.79 -12.02 -3.89
CA ARG A 243 6.61 -11.41 -2.57
C ARG A 243 6.32 -12.51 -1.55
N ASP A 244 7.36 -13.18 -1.04
CA ASP A 244 7.20 -14.33 -0.12
C ASP A 244 7.36 -13.97 1.37
N GLN A 245 7.73 -12.72 1.66
CA GLN A 245 7.59 -12.07 2.97
C GLN A 245 6.95 -10.69 2.78
N VAL A 246 6.57 -10.05 3.89
CA VAL A 246 6.11 -8.65 3.90
C VAL A 246 6.88 -7.85 4.95
N GLY A 247 6.88 -6.52 4.87
CA GLY A 247 7.43 -5.65 5.90
C GLY A 247 6.80 -5.94 7.26
N MET A 248 5.50 -5.72 7.39
CA MET A 248 4.72 -6.04 8.60
C MET A 248 3.37 -6.62 8.21
N HIS A 249 2.85 -7.55 9.02
CA HIS A 249 1.50 -8.09 8.83
C HIS A 249 0.62 -7.81 10.05
N ILE A 250 -0.46 -7.06 9.85
CA ILE A 250 -1.44 -6.72 10.89
C ILE A 250 -2.75 -7.40 10.50
N ARG A 251 -3.13 -8.47 11.19
CA ARG A 251 -4.23 -9.34 10.78
C ARG A 251 -5.28 -9.50 11.88
N GLU A 252 -6.55 -9.28 11.52
CA GLU A 252 -7.69 -9.53 12.41
C GLU A 252 -7.54 -8.81 13.77
N CYS A 253 -7.01 -7.59 13.73
CA CYS A 253 -6.77 -6.75 14.90
C CYS A 253 -7.86 -5.66 15.06
N LYS A 254 -7.84 -4.97 16.19
CA LYS A 254 -8.67 -3.80 16.46
C LYS A 254 -7.89 -2.69 17.15
N ASN A 255 -8.03 -1.46 16.69
CA ASN A 255 -7.37 -0.27 17.23
C ASN A 255 -5.83 -0.43 17.27
N VAL A 256 -5.21 -0.35 16.09
CA VAL A 256 -3.76 -0.43 15.92
C VAL A 256 -3.20 0.94 15.55
N THR A 257 -2.15 1.37 16.23
CA THR A 257 -1.45 2.63 15.94
C THR A 257 0.04 2.38 15.72
N LEU A 258 0.58 2.86 14.60
CA LEU A 258 2.02 3.04 14.39
C LEU A 258 2.29 4.54 14.44
N GLU A 259 3.18 4.96 15.34
CA GLU A 259 3.51 6.36 15.56
C GLU A 259 5.02 6.57 15.63
N ASP A 260 5.59 7.44 14.79
CA ASP A 260 7.05 7.64 14.74
C ASP A 260 7.82 6.33 14.45
N VAL A 261 7.37 5.62 13.41
CA VAL A 261 7.97 4.35 12.96
C VAL A 261 8.69 4.55 11.62
N GLY A 262 9.95 4.16 11.53
CA GLY A 262 10.73 4.14 10.29
C GLY A 262 10.80 2.74 9.68
N MET A 263 10.26 2.57 8.47
CA MET A 263 10.42 1.36 7.65
C MET A 263 11.40 1.65 6.52
N HIS A 264 12.67 1.29 6.72
CA HIS A 264 13.76 1.72 5.83
C HIS A 264 14.10 0.73 4.72
N TYR A 265 13.69 -0.52 4.89
CA TYR A 265 13.59 -1.48 3.82
C TYR A 265 12.53 -2.54 4.15
N MET A 266 11.77 -2.98 3.14
CA MET A 266 10.76 -4.04 3.25
C MET A 266 10.85 -4.98 2.05
N HIS A 267 10.93 -6.28 2.34
CA HIS A 267 10.81 -7.34 1.34
C HIS A 267 9.34 -7.56 0.97
N GLY A 268 9.03 -7.71 -0.32
CA GLY A 268 7.64 -7.87 -0.78
C GLY A 268 6.81 -6.60 -0.62
N LEU A 269 5.55 -6.76 -0.21
CA LEU A 269 4.69 -5.66 0.25
C LEU A 269 5.21 -5.10 1.58
N GLY A 270 4.95 -3.82 1.84
CA GLY A 270 5.34 -3.17 3.08
C GLY A 270 4.49 -3.59 4.29
N ILE A 271 3.69 -2.66 4.82
CA ILE A 271 2.80 -2.89 5.95
C ILE A 271 1.43 -3.33 5.42
N VAL A 272 1.07 -4.60 5.62
CA VAL A 272 -0.21 -5.17 5.18
C VAL A 272 -1.16 -5.26 6.35
N SER A 273 -2.16 -4.39 6.38
CA SER A 273 -3.29 -4.43 7.31
C SER A 273 -4.45 -5.18 6.66
N GLN A 274 -4.79 -6.33 7.23
CA GLN A 274 -5.72 -7.29 6.65
C GLN A 274 -6.84 -7.60 7.64
N TYR A 275 -8.09 -7.35 7.24
CA TYR A 275 -9.27 -7.58 8.10
C TYR A 275 -9.12 -6.98 9.50
N THR A 276 -8.62 -5.75 9.57
CA THR A 276 -8.35 -5.02 10.81
C THR A 276 -9.29 -3.82 10.97
N GLU A 277 -9.80 -3.61 12.17
CA GLU A 277 -10.65 -2.47 12.53
C GLU A 277 -9.82 -1.34 13.13
N ASN A 278 -9.98 -0.12 12.62
CA ASN A 278 -9.30 1.09 13.09
C ASN A 278 -7.76 0.99 13.06
N VAL A 279 -7.16 1.55 12.00
CA VAL A 279 -5.70 1.59 11.82
C VAL A 279 -5.25 3.03 11.70
N THR A 280 -4.25 3.41 12.49
CA THR A 280 -3.63 4.74 12.44
C THR A 280 -2.15 4.61 12.15
N MET A 281 -1.71 5.21 11.05
CA MET A 281 -0.31 5.43 10.69
C MET A 281 -0.03 6.93 10.88
N ARG A 282 0.77 7.29 11.87
CA ARG A 282 1.11 8.69 12.17
C ARG A 282 2.62 8.87 12.15
N ARG A 283 3.13 9.81 11.34
CA ARG A 283 4.58 10.05 11.22
C ARG A 283 5.38 8.78 10.91
N VAL A 284 4.78 7.87 10.12
CA VAL A 284 5.48 6.69 9.63
C VAL A 284 6.33 7.08 8.44
N THR A 285 7.61 6.69 8.44
CA THR A 285 8.55 6.97 7.36
C THR A 285 8.89 5.68 6.63
N CYS A 286 8.31 5.48 5.46
CA CYS A 286 8.69 4.42 4.53
C CYS A 286 9.69 4.98 3.51
N ALA A 287 10.97 5.01 3.88
CA ALA A 287 12.03 5.62 3.09
C ALA A 287 13.41 5.07 3.49
N PRO A 288 14.37 4.96 2.56
CA PRO A 288 15.72 4.53 2.91
C PRO A 288 16.35 5.54 3.88
N ARG A 289 17.18 5.05 4.80
CA ARG A 289 17.93 5.94 5.69
C ARG A 289 18.99 6.71 4.88
N PRO A 290 19.11 8.04 5.05
CA PRO A 290 20.04 8.85 4.26
C PRO A 290 21.49 8.35 4.27
N GLU A 291 21.97 7.87 5.42
CA GLU A 291 23.34 7.41 5.61
C GLU A 291 23.69 6.13 4.82
N THR A 292 22.68 5.34 4.40
CA THR A 292 22.96 4.14 3.60
C THR A 292 23.23 4.49 2.14
N GLY A 293 22.81 5.66 1.65
CA GLY A 293 22.95 6.06 0.25
C GLY A 293 21.97 5.36 -0.72
N ARG A 294 21.09 4.50 -0.20
CA ARG A 294 20.06 3.78 -0.97
C ARG A 294 18.98 4.75 -1.47
N ILE A 295 18.33 4.41 -2.58
CA ILE A 295 17.19 5.16 -3.11
C ILE A 295 15.86 4.43 -2.98
N ILE A 296 15.86 3.11 -2.73
CA ILE A 296 14.66 2.27 -2.59
C ILE A 296 14.48 1.77 -1.15
N ALA A 297 13.22 1.69 -0.71
CA ALA A 297 12.79 1.10 0.56
C ALA A 297 11.76 -0.02 0.44
N SER A 298 11.09 -0.21 -0.70
CA SER A 298 10.16 -1.33 -0.86
C SER A 298 10.17 -1.91 -2.26
N SER A 299 10.05 -3.24 -2.31
CA SER A 299 9.91 -3.99 -3.55
C SER A 299 8.51 -3.88 -4.16
N ALA A 300 7.52 -3.50 -3.36
CA ALA A 300 6.14 -3.30 -3.76
C ALA A 300 5.54 -2.13 -2.96
N ASP A 301 4.26 -2.24 -2.59
CA ASP A 301 3.53 -1.19 -1.90
C ASP A 301 4.16 -0.84 -0.55
N PHE A 302 3.90 0.36 -0.02
CA PHE A 302 4.30 0.69 1.36
C PHE A 302 3.24 0.35 2.39
N MET A 303 1.99 0.77 2.19
CA MET A 303 0.88 0.53 3.10
C MET A 303 -0.29 -0.05 2.33
N HIS A 304 -0.70 -1.26 2.69
CA HIS A 304 -1.70 -2.01 1.96
C HIS A 304 -2.81 -2.43 2.93
N PHE A 305 -4.01 -1.87 2.74
CA PHE A 305 -5.18 -2.05 3.60
C PHE A 305 -6.22 -2.91 2.88
N SER A 306 -6.19 -4.22 3.12
CA SER A 306 -7.06 -5.21 2.48
C SER A 306 -8.17 -5.64 3.43
N GLY A 307 -9.41 -5.27 3.10
CA GLY A 307 -10.60 -5.61 3.90
C GLY A 307 -10.61 -4.99 5.29
N CYS A 308 -10.08 -3.78 5.49
CA CYS A 308 -10.16 -3.10 6.79
C CYS A 308 -11.55 -2.49 7.06
N ARG A 309 -11.88 -2.19 8.32
CA ARG A 309 -13.14 -1.51 8.70
C ARG A 309 -12.94 -0.41 9.74
N GLY A 310 -14.01 0.31 10.05
CA GLY A 310 -13.94 1.48 10.92
C GLY A 310 -13.22 2.60 10.20
N LYS A 311 -12.10 3.09 10.74
CA LYS A 311 -11.32 4.17 10.12
C LYS A 311 -9.86 3.81 9.88
N VAL A 312 -9.39 4.01 8.65
CA VAL A 312 -7.96 4.04 8.31
C VAL A 312 -7.49 5.49 8.28
N THR A 313 -6.47 5.82 9.06
CA THR A 313 -5.84 7.15 9.07
C THR A 313 -4.37 7.03 8.73
N VAL A 314 -3.91 7.77 7.72
CA VAL A 314 -2.50 7.90 7.34
C VAL A 314 -2.16 9.38 7.34
N GLU A 315 -1.44 9.82 8.38
CA GLU A 315 -1.16 11.23 8.58
C GLU A 315 0.31 11.55 8.85
N ASP A 316 0.78 12.64 8.26
CA ASP A 316 2.12 13.19 8.41
C ASP A 316 3.23 12.17 8.08
N CYS A 317 2.95 11.22 7.18
CA CYS A 317 3.87 10.16 6.77
C CYS A 317 4.73 10.57 5.57
N ARG A 318 5.85 9.85 5.40
CA ARG A 318 6.77 10.05 4.28
C ARG A 318 6.98 8.75 3.50
N PHE A 319 6.82 8.83 2.19
CA PHE A 319 6.98 7.71 1.26
C PHE A 319 8.07 8.05 0.24
N SER A 320 9.11 7.23 0.16
CA SER A 320 10.20 7.42 -0.79
C SER A 320 10.84 6.10 -1.21
N GLY A 321 10.78 5.77 -2.50
CA GLY A 321 11.50 4.64 -3.07
C GLY A 321 10.68 3.36 -3.03
N ALA A 322 9.48 3.39 -3.60
CA ALA A 322 8.66 2.19 -3.80
C ALA A 322 8.65 1.79 -5.28
N HIS A 323 8.66 0.49 -5.54
CA HIS A 323 8.47 -0.07 -6.90
C HIS A 323 6.99 -0.28 -7.26
N ASP A 324 6.09 0.01 -6.31
CA ASP A 324 4.64 -0.05 -6.44
C ASP A 324 4.02 1.06 -5.55
N ASP A 325 2.71 1.00 -5.30
CA ASP A 325 1.98 2.12 -4.70
C ASP A 325 2.31 2.37 -3.22
N PRO A 326 2.57 3.62 -2.81
CA PRO A 326 2.70 3.96 -1.40
C PRO A 326 1.48 3.58 -0.55
N ILE A 327 0.25 3.78 -1.05
CA ILE A 327 -0.98 3.44 -0.33
C ILE A 327 -1.95 2.73 -1.26
N ASN A 328 -2.43 1.55 -0.86
CA ASN A 328 -3.57 0.87 -1.46
C ASN A 328 -4.63 0.55 -0.40
N VAL A 329 -5.88 0.94 -0.62
CA VAL A 329 -7.03 0.63 0.26
C VAL A 329 -8.12 -0.02 -0.56
N HIS A 330 -8.47 -1.26 -0.25
CA HIS A 330 -9.50 -2.01 -0.98
C HIS A 330 -10.14 -3.12 -0.13
N GLY A 331 -11.19 -3.75 -0.67
CA GLY A 331 -11.86 -4.94 -0.10
C GLY A 331 -11.42 -6.24 -0.78
N THR A 332 -12.32 -7.21 -0.94
CA THR A 332 -12.10 -8.31 -1.89
C THR A 332 -13.45 -8.82 -2.39
N ASN A 333 -13.64 -8.83 -3.71
CA ASN A 333 -14.78 -9.46 -4.36
C ASN A 333 -14.50 -10.95 -4.53
N LEU A 334 -15.42 -11.82 -4.07
CA LEU A 334 -15.35 -13.25 -4.39
C LEU A 334 -16.43 -13.61 -5.40
N ARG A 335 -16.02 -14.28 -6.47
CA ARG A 335 -16.92 -14.68 -7.56
C ARG A 335 -17.81 -15.84 -7.11
N ILE A 336 -19.09 -15.78 -7.43
CA ILE A 336 -20.03 -16.88 -7.24
C ILE A 336 -19.72 -17.98 -8.26
N VAL A 337 -19.50 -19.20 -7.76
CA VAL A 337 -19.16 -20.37 -8.59
C VAL A 337 -20.19 -21.49 -8.49
N ASP A 338 -21.07 -21.46 -7.47
CA ASP A 338 -22.13 -22.44 -7.29
C ASP A 338 -23.26 -21.88 -6.40
N ARG A 339 -24.47 -22.42 -6.55
CA ARG A 339 -25.68 -22.02 -5.80
C ARG A 339 -26.38 -23.26 -5.24
N PRO A 340 -25.87 -23.85 -4.14
CA PRO A 340 -26.36 -25.15 -3.66
C PRO A 340 -27.84 -25.16 -3.25
N ASP A 341 -28.35 -24.04 -2.75
CA ASP A 341 -29.74 -23.88 -2.33
C ASP A 341 -30.17 -22.40 -2.38
N ALA A 342 -31.41 -22.11 -2.00
CA ALA A 342 -31.99 -20.76 -2.07
C ALA A 342 -31.29 -19.72 -1.18
N ASN A 343 -30.56 -20.14 -0.15
CA ASN A 343 -29.93 -19.29 0.85
C ASN A 343 -28.39 -19.42 0.86
N SER A 344 -27.80 -20.24 -0.02
CA SER A 344 -26.37 -20.54 0.03
C SER A 344 -25.67 -20.27 -1.31
N LEU A 345 -24.46 -19.71 -1.24
CA LEU A 345 -23.58 -19.49 -2.38
C LEU A 345 -22.20 -20.05 -2.09
N LYS A 346 -21.64 -20.78 -3.05
CA LYS A 346 -20.20 -21.05 -3.08
C LYS A 346 -19.52 -19.89 -3.79
N VAL A 347 -18.61 -19.22 -3.09
CA VAL A 347 -17.84 -18.10 -3.61
C VAL A 347 -16.36 -18.44 -3.64
N ARG A 348 -15.63 -17.82 -4.58
CA ARG A 348 -14.24 -18.17 -4.88
C ARG A 348 -13.34 -16.94 -4.98
N PHE A 349 -12.17 -17.03 -4.35
CA PHE A 349 -11.04 -16.14 -4.64
C PHE A 349 -10.53 -16.39 -6.06
N MET A 350 -10.61 -15.36 -6.91
CA MET A 350 -10.24 -15.48 -8.32
C MET A 350 -8.80 -15.10 -8.58
N HIS A 351 -8.33 -13.99 -8.02
CA HIS A 351 -6.96 -13.54 -8.25
C HIS A 351 -5.95 -14.53 -7.65
N GLY A 352 -4.82 -14.71 -8.34
CA GLY A 352 -3.79 -15.66 -7.95
C GLY A 352 -3.15 -15.32 -6.61
N GLN A 353 -2.96 -14.02 -6.35
CA GLN A 353 -2.17 -13.51 -5.23
C GLN A 353 -3.01 -13.10 -4.01
N SER A 354 -4.34 -13.27 -4.05
CA SER A 354 -5.27 -12.86 -2.99
C SER A 354 -6.26 -13.99 -2.69
N TYR A 355 -5.88 -14.90 -1.79
CA TYR A 355 -6.67 -16.09 -1.45
C TYR A 355 -6.31 -16.63 -0.05
N GLY A 356 -7.13 -17.55 0.48
CA GLY A 356 -6.83 -18.37 1.66
C GLY A 356 -7.02 -17.70 3.03
N PHE A 357 -7.30 -16.40 3.06
CA PHE A 357 -7.64 -15.66 4.28
C PHE A 357 -9.17 -15.58 4.49
N SER A 358 -9.59 -15.29 5.72
CA SER A 358 -11.00 -15.04 6.08
C SER A 358 -11.52 -13.77 5.39
N ALA A 359 -12.38 -13.92 4.37
CA ALA A 359 -12.99 -12.78 3.67
C ALA A 359 -14.38 -12.37 4.18
N PHE A 360 -15.03 -13.27 4.93
CA PHE A 360 -16.38 -13.08 5.45
C PHE A 360 -16.48 -13.66 6.85
N PHE A 361 -17.35 -13.07 7.66
CA PHE A 361 -17.67 -13.49 9.02
C PHE A 361 -19.19 -13.53 9.21
N PRO A 362 -19.70 -14.38 10.13
CA PRO A 362 -21.11 -14.32 10.51
C PRO A 362 -21.53 -12.90 10.90
N LYS A 363 -22.73 -12.50 10.47
CA LYS A 363 -23.35 -11.17 10.61
C LYS A 363 -22.79 -10.09 9.70
N ASP A 364 -21.83 -10.40 8.83
CA ASP A 364 -21.39 -9.43 7.84
C ASP A 364 -22.54 -9.10 6.88
N THR A 365 -22.75 -7.81 6.64
CA THR A 365 -23.53 -7.32 5.51
C THR A 365 -22.69 -7.37 4.24
N VAL A 366 -23.28 -7.85 3.14
CA VAL A 366 -22.65 -7.97 1.83
C VAL A 366 -23.47 -7.28 0.75
N ALA A 367 -22.83 -6.98 -0.39
CA ALA A 367 -23.50 -6.64 -1.63
C ALA A 367 -23.33 -7.77 -2.65
N PHE A 368 -24.37 -8.03 -3.43
CA PHE A 368 -24.30 -8.84 -4.65
C PHE A 368 -24.00 -7.90 -5.82
N VAL A 369 -23.00 -8.25 -6.62
CA VAL A 369 -22.39 -7.35 -7.60
C VAL A 369 -22.38 -7.99 -8.98
N HIS A 370 -22.93 -7.27 -9.97
CA HIS A 370 -22.72 -7.58 -11.38
C HIS A 370 -21.30 -7.21 -11.77
N ALA A 371 -20.44 -8.21 -12.00
CA ALA A 371 -19.00 -8.00 -12.15
C ALA A 371 -18.66 -7.09 -13.35
N GLY A 372 -19.32 -7.29 -14.49
CA GLY A 372 -19.03 -6.53 -15.72
C GLY A 372 -19.49 -5.06 -15.70
N SER A 373 -20.46 -4.71 -14.84
CA SER A 373 -20.98 -3.33 -14.69
C SER A 373 -20.56 -2.66 -13.39
N MET A 374 -19.99 -3.41 -12.43
CA MET A 374 -19.72 -2.98 -11.05
C MET A 374 -20.97 -2.52 -10.27
N GLU A 375 -22.16 -2.94 -10.70
CA GLU A 375 -23.42 -2.58 -10.07
C GLU A 375 -23.70 -3.45 -8.84
N ARG A 376 -23.88 -2.81 -7.68
CA ARG A 376 -24.43 -3.46 -6.48
C ARG A 376 -25.96 -3.47 -6.59
N PHE A 377 -26.54 -4.61 -6.93
CA PHE A 377 -27.98 -4.70 -7.23
C PHE A 377 -28.82 -5.23 -6.07
N ALA A 378 -28.20 -5.88 -5.09
CA ALA A 378 -28.87 -6.37 -3.89
C ALA A 378 -27.91 -6.47 -2.70
N SER A 379 -28.45 -6.70 -1.50
CA SER A 379 -27.69 -6.89 -0.27
C SER A 379 -28.13 -8.12 0.50
N GLY A 380 -27.24 -8.69 1.29
CA GLY A 380 -27.53 -9.84 2.16
C GLY A 380 -26.82 -9.73 3.50
N VAL A 381 -27.20 -10.60 4.43
CA VAL A 381 -26.51 -10.79 5.73
C VAL A 381 -26.05 -12.23 5.82
N VAL A 382 -24.75 -12.41 6.08
CA VAL A 382 -24.12 -13.72 6.21
C VAL A 382 -24.54 -14.34 7.54
N LYS A 383 -25.13 -15.53 7.50
CA LYS A 383 -25.49 -16.33 8.67
C LYS A 383 -24.32 -17.22 9.09
N THR A 384 -23.74 -17.96 8.15
CA THR A 384 -22.59 -18.85 8.40
C THR A 384 -21.58 -18.78 7.26
N VAL A 385 -20.32 -19.07 7.61
CA VAL A 385 -19.19 -19.11 6.69
C VAL A 385 -18.49 -20.44 6.90
N GLU A 386 -18.37 -21.23 5.84
CA GLU A 386 -17.65 -22.49 5.84
C GLU A 386 -16.54 -22.44 4.79
N ARG A 387 -15.29 -22.66 5.22
CA ARG A 387 -14.15 -22.76 4.30
C ARG A 387 -14.13 -24.15 3.69
N LEU A 388 -14.37 -24.24 2.38
CA LEU A 388 -14.31 -25.51 1.63
C LEU A 388 -12.88 -25.81 1.16
N SER A 389 -12.11 -24.78 0.79
CA SER A 389 -10.71 -24.89 0.40
C SER A 389 -9.97 -23.56 0.63
N ASP A 390 -8.71 -23.45 0.21
CA ASP A 390 -7.97 -22.18 0.23
C ASP A 390 -8.56 -21.14 -0.73
N ARG A 391 -9.39 -21.55 -1.71
CA ARG A 391 -10.04 -20.64 -2.65
C ARG A 391 -11.54 -20.52 -2.48
N GLU A 392 -12.21 -21.54 -1.96
CA GLU A 392 -13.67 -21.63 -1.99
C GLU A 392 -14.27 -21.59 -0.59
N ILE A 393 -15.33 -20.79 -0.46
CA ILE A 393 -16.07 -20.57 0.77
C ILE A 393 -17.55 -20.78 0.47
N LEU A 394 -18.24 -21.54 1.32
CA LEU A 394 -19.69 -21.61 1.32
C LEU A 394 -20.23 -20.54 2.28
N LEU A 395 -21.01 -19.62 1.74
CA LEU A 395 -21.74 -18.61 2.49
C LEU A 395 -23.21 -19.00 2.54
N THR A 396 -23.78 -19.05 3.74
CA THR A 396 -25.24 -19.15 3.92
C THR A 396 -25.75 -17.83 4.45
N PHE A 397 -26.85 -17.34 3.88
CA PHE A 397 -27.46 -16.05 4.19
C PHE A 397 -28.71 -16.20 5.06
N GLU A 398 -29.03 -15.16 5.84
CA GLU A 398 -30.24 -15.13 6.68
C GLU A 398 -31.55 -15.19 5.87
N LYS A 399 -31.52 -14.71 4.63
CA LYS A 399 -32.64 -14.68 3.69
C LYS A 399 -32.22 -15.29 2.35
N PRO A 400 -33.18 -15.75 1.52
CA PRO A 400 -32.86 -16.25 0.18
C PRO A 400 -32.06 -15.23 -0.63
N VAL A 401 -31.13 -15.73 -1.44
CA VAL A 401 -30.33 -14.89 -2.35
C VAL A 401 -31.18 -14.39 -3.53
N PRO A 402 -30.81 -13.27 -4.17
CA PRO A 402 -31.59 -12.73 -5.27
C PRO A 402 -31.73 -13.71 -6.43
N THR A 403 -32.93 -13.83 -7.00
CA THR A 403 -33.17 -14.64 -8.21
C THR A 403 -32.57 -14.02 -9.47
N THR A 404 -32.17 -12.74 -9.41
CA THR A 404 -31.54 -11.98 -10.50
C THR A 404 -30.02 -12.14 -10.58
N LEU A 405 -29.42 -13.02 -9.77
CA LEU A 405 -27.99 -13.31 -9.86
C LEU A 405 -27.63 -13.88 -11.24
N GLU A 406 -26.60 -13.32 -11.85
CA GLU A 406 -26.04 -13.75 -13.13
C GLU A 406 -24.79 -14.64 -12.94
N ASP A 407 -24.34 -15.27 -14.03
CA ASP A 407 -23.06 -15.94 -14.03
C ASP A 407 -21.95 -14.89 -13.88
N HIS A 408 -20.87 -15.23 -13.16
CA HIS A 408 -19.75 -14.32 -12.87
C HIS A 408 -20.01 -13.20 -11.85
N ASP A 409 -21.23 -13.07 -11.33
CA ASP A 409 -21.51 -12.16 -10.22
C ASP A 409 -20.61 -12.42 -9.01
N CYS A 410 -20.33 -11.37 -8.26
CA CYS A 410 -19.49 -11.40 -7.08
C CYS A 410 -20.26 -11.06 -5.80
N VAL A 411 -19.69 -11.47 -4.68
CA VAL A 411 -20.10 -11.01 -3.35
C VAL A 411 -19.01 -10.10 -2.81
N GLU A 412 -19.40 -8.87 -2.43
CA GLU A 412 -18.54 -7.87 -1.82
C GLU A 412 -18.87 -7.76 -0.32
N ASN A 413 -17.86 -7.77 0.54
CA ASN A 413 -18.06 -7.58 1.98
C ASN A 413 -18.19 -6.09 2.34
N MET A 414 -19.41 -5.64 2.67
CA MET A 414 -19.69 -4.23 2.98
C MET A 414 -19.39 -3.86 4.44
N THR A 415 -19.24 -4.86 5.31
CA THR A 415 -18.87 -4.66 6.72
C THR A 415 -17.38 -4.32 6.84
N TRP A 416 -16.56 -4.94 5.99
CA TRP A 416 -15.12 -4.77 5.93
C TRP A 416 -14.71 -3.72 4.89
N THR A 417 -15.28 -2.53 5.05
CA THR A 417 -14.96 -1.32 4.27
C THR A 417 -14.69 -0.15 5.21
N PRO A 418 -13.55 0.57 5.09
CA PRO A 418 -13.20 1.61 6.06
C PRO A 418 -13.55 3.01 5.56
N GLU A 419 -13.86 3.93 6.46
CA GLU A 419 -13.60 5.35 6.24
C GLU A 419 -12.09 5.59 6.13
N VAL A 420 -11.68 6.56 5.30
CA VAL A 420 -10.25 6.80 5.03
C VAL A 420 -9.91 8.28 5.20
N LEU A 421 -8.81 8.56 5.90
CA LEU A 421 -8.17 9.88 5.96
C LEU A 421 -6.69 9.75 5.58
N ILE A 422 -6.27 10.41 4.51
CA ILE A 422 -4.87 10.49 4.06
C ILE A 422 -4.49 11.98 4.07
N ARG A 423 -3.68 12.40 5.04
CA ARG A 423 -3.41 13.83 5.28
C ARG A 423 -1.96 14.17 5.55
N GLY A 424 -1.47 15.30 5.01
CA GLY A 424 -0.17 15.84 5.43
C GLY A 424 1.02 15.00 4.98
N ASN A 425 0.83 14.07 4.04
CA ASN A 425 1.86 13.13 3.65
C ASN A 425 2.72 13.66 2.49
N TYR A 426 3.94 13.14 2.39
CA TYR A 426 4.86 13.43 1.28
C TYR A 426 5.18 12.17 0.49
N PHE A 427 4.87 12.17 -0.80
CA PHE A 427 5.10 11.06 -1.73
C PHE A 427 6.20 11.42 -2.74
N THR A 428 7.21 10.57 -2.89
CA THR A 428 8.25 10.72 -3.91
C THR A 428 8.86 9.38 -4.30
N ARG A 429 9.62 9.35 -5.41
CA ARG A 429 10.36 8.17 -5.87
C ARG A 429 9.44 6.93 -5.94
N THR A 430 8.39 7.07 -6.74
CA THR A 430 7.40 6.03 -7.02
C THR A 430 7.17 6.02 -8.53
N ASN A 431 7.34 4.86 -9.16
CA ASN A 431 7.13 4.69 -10.61
C ASN A 431 5.67 4.33 -10.98
N THR A 432 4.84 3.94 -9.99
CA THR A 432 3.43 3.59 -10.15
C THR A 432 2.50 4.69 -9.62
N ARG A 433 1.34 4.35 -9.03
CA ARG A 433 0.38 5.29 -8.48
C ARG A 433 0.84 5.80 -7.11
N GLY A 434 0.31 6.93 -6.66
CA GLY A 434 0.56 7.44 -5.30
C GLY A 434 -0.38 6.81 -4.28
N VAL A 435 -1.68 6.97 -4.52
CA VAL A 435 -2.76 6.37 -3.74
C VAL A 435 -3.69 5.61 -4.68
N LEU A 436 -3.88 4.31 -4.44
CA LEU A 436 -4.99 3.53 -4.99
C LEU A 436 -6.07 3.41 -3.91
N LEU A 437 -7.26 3.96 -4.16
CA LEU A 437 -8.31 4.09 -3.16
C LEU A 437 -9.65 3.55 -3.67
N THR A 438 -10.16 2.53 -2.99
CA THR A 438 -11.47 1.95 -3.27
C THR A 438 -12.21 1.61 -1.97
N THR A 439 -13.09 2.52 -1.56
CA THR A 439 -14.01 2.28 -0.44
C THR A 439 -15.38 2.92 -0.70
N PRO A 440 -16.49 2.24 -0.39
CA PRO A 440 -17.82 2.84 -0.43
C PRO A 440 -18.10 3.81 0.71
N ARG A 441 -17.21 3.90 1.70
CA ARG A 441 -17.33 4.84 2.82
C ARG A 441 -16.66 6.17 2.48
N LYS A 442 -16.80 7.14 3.37
CA LYS A 442 -16.19 8.45 3.21
C LYS A 442 -14.65 8.33 3.17
N ALA A 443 -14.05 8.95 2.16
CA ALA A 443 -12.61 9.07 2.05
C ALA A 443 -12.17 10.52 1.83
N VAL A 444 -11.10 10.94 2.50
CA VAL A 444 -10.52 12.28 2.38
C VAL A 444 -9.02 12.16 2.13
N ILE A 445 -8.55 12.78 1.04
CA ILE A 445 -7.14 12.95 0.68
C ILE A 445 -6.85 14.45 0.72
N GLU A 446 -6.16 14.93 1.76
CA GLU A 446 -5.97 16.37 1.95
C GLU A 446 -4.58 16.82 2.38
N ASN A 447 -4.15 18.00 1.94
CA ASN A 447 -2.88 18.61 2.35
C ASN A 447 -1.65 17.71 2.12
N ASN A 448 -1.66 16.87 1.09
CA ASN A 448 -0.52 16.02 0.74
C ASN A 448 0.30 16.65 -0.41
N THR A 449 1.57 16.28 -0.48
CA THR A 449 2.45 16.62 -1.61
C THR A 449 2.83 15.36 -2.37
N PHE A 450 2.47 15.29 -3.65
CA PHE A 450 2.89 14.26 -4.58
C PHE A 450 3.97 14.82 -5.49
N PHE A 451 5.21 14.39 -5.29
CA PHE A 451 6.36 14.86 -6.06
C PHE A 451 6.84 13.78 -7.01
N ARG A 452 6.59 13.98 -8.31
CA ARG A 452 7.05 13.10 -9.39
C ARG A 452 6.64 11.65 -9.15
N THR A 453 5.34 11.46 -9.01
CA THR A 453 4.72 10.12 -9.06
C THR A 453 4.64 9.66 -10.51
N GLY A 454 5.08 8.44 -10.79
CA GLY A 454 5.18 7.92 -12.16
C GLY A 454 3.84 7.81 -12.86
N MET A 455 2.85 7.17 -12.26
CA MET A 455 1.47 7.14 -12.78
C MET A 455 0.60 8.20 -12.09
N SER A 456 -0.72 8.02 -12.12
CA SER A 456 -1.66 8.88 -11.40
C SER A 456 -1.30 9.00 -9.92
N ALA A 457 -1.19 10.24 -9.42
CA ALA A 457 -0.97 10.50 -8.00
C ALA A 457 -2.10 9.94 -7.14
N VAL A 458 -3.34 10.01 -7.64
CA VAL A 458 -4.50 9.34 -7.07
C VAL A 458 -5.21 8.55 -8.17
N LEU A 459 -5.39 7.25 -7.96
CA LEU A 459 -6.23 6.38 -8.77
C LEU A 459 -7.41 5.91 -7.90
N ILE A 460 -8.62 6.17 -8.38
CA ILE A 460 -9.85 5.58 -7.86
C ILE A 460 -10.27 4.50 -8.86
N GLU A 461 -10.31 3.26 -8.39
CA GLU A 461 -10.73 2.10 -9.18
C GLU A 461 -12.03 1.51 -8.60
N ALA A 462 -12.55 0.49 -9.27
CA ALA A 462 -13.39 -0.55 -8.71
C ALA A 462 -13.24 -1.74 -9.65
N ASP A 463 -13.02 -2.93 -9.10
CA ASP A 463 -12.76 -4.12 -9.92
C ASP A 463 -13.28 -5.43 -9.31
N ALA A 464 -13.96 -6.19 -10.17
CA ALA A 464 -14.50 -7.53 -9.92
C ALA A 464 -14.21 -8.51 -11.07
N GLU A 465 -13.28 -8.21 -11.98
CA GLU A 465 -12.91 -9.12 -13.09
C GLU A 465 -11.39 -9.30 -13.29
N GLY A 466 -10.54 -8.40 -12.76
CA GLY A 466 -9.08 -8.50 -12.83
C GLY A 466 -8.42 -8.91 -11.51
N TRP A 467 -8.15 -7.93 -10.67
CA TRP A 467 -7.62 -8.07 -9.31
C TRP A 467 -8.69 -8.43 -8.28
N TYR A 468 -9.97 -8.19 -8.58
CA TYR A 468 -11.12 -8.45 -7.69
C TYR A 468 -11.05 -7.66 -6.38
N GLU A 469 -10.48 -6.45 -6.40
CA GLU A 469 -10.13 -5.75 -5.16
C GLU A 469 -11.31 -5.05 -4.51
N SER A 470 -12.34 -4.60 -5.22
CA SER A 470 -13.31 -3.69 -4.60
C SER A 470 -14.50 -3.30 -5.46
N GLY A 471 -15.56 -2.80 -4.83
CA GLY A 471 -16.66 -2.11 -5.49
C GLY A 471 -16.53 -0.57 -5.48
N PRO A 472 -17.56 0.15 -5.94
CA PRO A 472 -17.51 1.59 -6.18
C PRO A 472 -17.42 2.46 -4.92
N VAL A 473 -16.68 3.58 -5.07
CA VAL A 473 -16.70 4.71 -4.14
C VAL A 473 -18.00 5.52 -4.18
N ARG A 474 -18.35 6.14 -3.04
CA ARG A 474 -19.60 6.90 -2.86
C ARG A 474 -19.44 8.29 -2.26
N ASP A 475 -18.30 8.60 -1.64
CA ASP A 475 -18.01 9.91 -1.09
C ASP A 475 -16.50 10.10 -0.95
N VAL A 476 -15.89 10.79 -1.91
CA VAL A 476 -14.45 11.06 -1.91
C VAL A 476 -14.20 12.55 -2.02
N THR A 477 -13.37 13.09 -1.12
CA THR A 477 -12.88 14.47 -1.19
C THR A 477 -11.36 14.47 -1.34
N ILE A 478 -10.86 15.07 -2.42
CA ILE A 478 -9.45 15.30 -2.70
C ILE A 478 -9.23 16.81 -2.67
N ARG A 479 -8.62 17.34 -1.61
CA ARG A 479 -8.53 18.79 -1.43
C ARG A 479 -7.20 19.32 -0.93
N ASN A 480 -6.84 20.52 -1.35
CA ASN A 480 -5.64 21.23 -0.88
C ASN A 480 -4.34 20.42 -1.02
N ASN A 481 -4.27 19.49 -1.97
CA ASN A 481 -3.06 18.75 -2.27
C ASN A 481 -2.21 19.50 -3.30
N GLU A 482 -0.92 19.24 -3.28
CA GLU A 482 0.02 19.70 -4.29
C GLU A 482 0.50 18.51 -5.12
N PHE A 483 0.27 18.55 -6.43
CA PHE A 483 0.72 17.56 -7.39
C PHE A 483 1.82 18.21 -8.24
N ILE A 484 3.02 17.65 -8.21
CA ILE A 484 4.20 18.22 -8.86
C ILE A 484 4.74 17.22 -9.86
N ASP A 485 4.59 17.53 -11.14
CA ASP A 485 5.12 16.74 -12.26
C ASP A 485 4.76 15.25 -12.19
N CYS A 486 3.53 14.91 -11.79
CA CYS A 486 3.02 13.54 -11.70
C CYS A 486 2.55 12.98 -13.06
N ALA A 487 2.29 11.68 -13.12
CA ALA A 487 1.77 10.94 -14.29
C ALA A 487 2.72 10.90 -15.51
N TYR A 488 4.03 10.99 -15.28
CA TYR A 488 5.02 10.97 -16.37
C TYR A 488 5.27 9.59 -17.01
N GLN A 489 4.75 8.52 -16.43
CA GLN A 489 4.89 7.11 -16.85
C GLN A 489 3.52 6.49 -17.21
N GLY A 490 2.47 7.29 -17.23
CA GLY A 490 1.17 6.92 -17.78
C GLY A 490 0.12 6.54 -16.74
N GLY A 491 -0.67 5.51 -17.05
CA GLY A 491 -1.91 5.17 -16.32
C GLY A 491 -3.17 5.61 -17.07
N PRO A 492 -4.37 5.40 -16.51
CA PRO A 492 -5.62 5.74 -17.19
C PRO A 492 -5.67 7.23 -17.59
N GLY A 493 -5.79 7.47 -18.89
CA GLY A 493 -5.79 8.82 -19.48
C GLY A 493 -4.48 9.60 -19.32
N ASN A 494 -3.40 8.99 -18.82
CA ASN A 494 -2.16 9.67 -18.38
C ASN A 494 -2.42 10.85 -17.45
N ALA A 495 -3.49 10.79 -16.65
CA ALA A 495 -3.94 11.90 -15.82
C ALA A 495 -3.31 11.87 -14.42
N VAL A 496 -3.11 13.07 -13.84
CA VAL A 496 -2.63 13.22 -12.47
C VAL A 496 -3.60 12.57 -11.47
N ILE A 497 -4.90 12.77 -11.65
CA ILE A 497 -5.95 12.04 -10.95
C ILE A 497 -6.75 11.23 -11.98
N ALA A 498 -6.94 9.94 -11.71
CA ALA A 498 -7.73 9.06 -12.56
C ALA A 498 -8.85 8.38 -11.77
N ILE A 499 -10.05 8.34 -12.34
CA ILE A 499 -11.22 7.61 -11.83
C ILE A 499 -11.60 6.60 -12.90
N ASN A 500 -11.23 5.33 -12.72
CA ASN A 500 -11.27 4.33 -13.77
C ASN A 500 -11.76 2.96 -13.27
N PRO A 501 -13.08 2.79 -13.06
CA PRO A 501 -13.65 1.48 -12.76
C PRO A 501 -13.49 0.51 -13.93
N SER A 502 -13.44 -0.79 -13.63
CA SER A 502 -13.21 -1.85 -14.63
C SER A 502 -14.42 -2.20 -15.50
N ASN A 503 -15.58 -1.56 -15.27
CA ASN A 503 -16.81 -1.79 -16.03
C ASN A 503 -16.58 -1.69 -17.55
N LYS A 504 -17.15 -2.62 -18.33
CA LYS A 504 -16.85 -2.72 -19.78
C LYS A 504 -17.53 -1.62 -20.60
N ILE A 505 -18.74 -1.22 -20.19
CA ILE A 505 -19.57 -0.25 -20.92
C ILE A 505 -19.70 1.00 -20.06
N ALA A 506 -19.29 2.13 -20.62
CA ALA A 506 -19.48 3.44 -20.02
C ALA A 506 -20.87 3.98 -20.42
N ASP A 507 -21.87 3.78 -19.56
CA ASP A 507 -23.23 4.30 -19.73
C ASP A 507 -23.50 5.40 -18.69
N VAL A 508 -23.82 6.61 -19.19
CA VAL A 508 -24.16 7.77 -18.36
C VAL A 508 -25.33 7.52 -17.39
N LYS A 509 -26.23 6.59 -17.72
CA LYS A 509 -27.37 6.19 -16.88
C LYS A 509 -27.01 5.16 -15.82
N LYS A 510 -25.88 4.47 -15.96
CA LYS A 510 -25.37 3.44 -15.04
C LYS A 510 -23.97 3.79 -14.54
N PRO A 511 -23.82 4.91 -13.82
CA PRO A 511 -22.54 5.28 -13.21
C PRO A 511 -22.13 4.24 -12.14
N VAL A 512 -20.82 4.02 -12.04
CA VAL A 512 -20.19 3.16 -11.04
C VAL A 512 -19.88 3.98 -9.79
N HIS A 513 -19.16 5.09 -9.95
CA HIS A 513 -18.74 5.96 -8.85
C HIS A 513 -19.68 7.13 -8.62
N PHE A 514 -19.73 7.62 -7.38
CA PHE A 514 -20.60 8.72 -6.99
C PHE A 514 -19.91 9.73 -6.07
N ASN A 515 -20.30 11.00 -6.19
CA ASN A 515 -19.97 12.09 -5.27
C ASN A 515 -18.47 12.18 -4.96
N ILE A 516 -17.73 12.62 -5.97
CA ILE A 516 -16.29 12.86 -5.90
C ILE A 516 -16.05 14.36 -6.02
N ARG A 517 -15.32 14.94 -5.07
CA ARG A 517 -14.95 16.37 -5.04
C ARG A 517 -13.45 16.50 -5.11
N ILE A 518 -12.97 17.27 -6.06
CA ILE A 518 -11.56 17.57 -6.29
C ILE A 518 -11.42 19.08 -6.22
N GLU A 519 -11.02 19.61 -5.07
CA GLU A 519 -11.11 21.05 -4.82
C GLU A 519 -9.90 21.71 -4.15
N GLY A 520 -9.58 22.94 -4.54
CA GLY A 520 -8.51 23.70 -3.88
C GLY A 520 -7.10 23.13 -4.08
N ASN A 521 -6.90 22.19 -5.00
CA ASN A 521 -5.60 21.56 -5.25
C ASN A 521 -4.73 22.44 -6.17
N THR A 522 -3.41 22.29 -6.06
CA THR A 522 -2.44 22.85 -7.02
C THR A 522 -1.84 21.74 -7.86
N PHE A 523 -1.99 21.85 -9.18
CA PHE A 523 -1.40 20.97 -10.18
C PHE A 523 -0.26 21.69 -10.89
N ASN A 524 0.97 21.45 -10.45
CA ASN A 524 2.17 21.88 -11.16
C ASN A 524 2.45 20.84 -12.26
N THR A 525 1.94 21.09 -13.46
CA THR A 525 1.92 20.13 -14.57
C THR A 525 2.90 20.49 -15.67
N PHE A 526 3.63 19.49 -16.15
CA PHE A 526 4.48 19.59 -17.32
C PHE A 526 3.76 19.20 -18.62
N ASP A 527 2.56 18.64 -18.54
CA ASP A 527 1.81 18.02 -19.64
C ASP A 527 0.33 18.48 -19.66
N TYR A 528 -0.45 17.96 -20.62
CA TYR A 528 -1.88 18.28 -20.78
C TYR A 528 -2.77 17.66 -19.70
N PRO A 529 -2.76 16.34 -19.44
CA PRO A 529 -3.84 15.69 -18.69
C PRO A 529 -3.77 15.95 -17.18
N VAL A 530 -4.87 16.44 -16.62
CA VAL A 530 -5.02 16.69 -15.18
C VAL A 530 -5.97 15.67 -14.55
N LEU A 531 -7.14 15.45 -15.18
CA LEU A 531 -8.16 14.56 -14.64
C LEU A 531 -8.81 13.73 -15.74
N PHE A 532 -8.79 12.41 -15.54
CA PHE A 532 -9.56 11.44 -16.29
C PHE A 532 -10.64 10.84 -15.40
N ALA A 533 -11.89 10.80 -15.86
CA ALA A 533 -12.95 10.10 -15.15
C ALA A 533 -13.83 9.28 -16.07
N LYS A 534 -14.16 8.07 -15.63
CA LYS A 534 -15.05 7.14 -16.30
C LYS A 534 -16.20 6.75 -15.37
N SER A 535 -17.41 6.64 -15.92
CA SER A 535 -18.59 6.10 -15.25
C SER A 535 -18.83 6.68 -13.84
N THR A 536 -18.77 8.01 -13.74
CA THR A 536 -18.88 8.72 -12.46
C THR A 536 -20.05 9.71 -12.50
N ARG A 537 -20.86 9.73 -11.44
CA ARG A 537 -21.93 10.72 -11.25
C ARG A 537 -21.65 11.66 -10.08
N GLY A 538 -21.90 12.95 -10.27
CA GLY A 538 -21.70 13.95 -9.22
C GLY A 538 -20.22 14.21 -8.98
N LEU A 539 -19.50 14.56 -10.05
CA LEU A 539 -18.08 14.89 -10.01
C LEU A 539 -17.91 16.42 -10.00
N PHE A 540 -17.35 16.94 -8.91
CA PHE A 540 -17.00 18.35 -8.79
C PHE A 540 -15.49 18.52 -8.87
N ALA A 541 -15.01 19.32 -9.83
CA ALA A 541 -13.61 19.72 -9.97
C ALA A 541 -13.51 21.25 -9.90
N GLY A 542 -13.35 21.78 -8.69
CA GLY A 542 -13.53 23.21 -8.44
C GLY A 542 -12.39 23.90 -7.71
N ASN A 543 -12.18 25.20 -7.96
CA ASN A 543 -11.23 26.04 -7.23
C ASN A 543 -9.78 25.52 -7.26
N ASN A 544 -9.44 24.73 -8.28
CA ASN A 544 -8.09 24.19 -8.46
C ASN A 544 -7.21 25.20 -9.22
N ARG A 545 -5.91 25.16 -8.95
CA ARG A 545 -4.91 25.92 -9.70
C ARG A 545 -4.08 24.97 -10.54
N ILE A 546 -3.91 25.26 -11.82
CA ILE A 546 -3.05 24.51 -12.74
C ILE A 546 -1.93 25.44 -13.17
N VAL A 547 -0.70 25.05 -12.87
CA VAL A 547 0.52 25.84 -13.10
C VAL A 547 1.39 25.07 -14.08
N ARG A 548 1.86 25.75 -15.13
CA ARG A 548 2.84 25.17 -16.06
C ARG A 548 4.22 25.07 -15.41
N THR A 549 4.78 23.87 -15.31
CA THR A 549 6.21 23.64 -15.01
C THR A 549 6.99 23.45 -16.31
N ARG A 550 8.33 23.40 -16.29
CA ARG A 550 9.15 23.11 -17.51
C ARG A 550 10.32 22.15 -17.25
N GLU A 551 10.36 21.54 -16.07
CA GLU A 551 11.41 20.58 -15.68
C GLU A 551 11.33 19.28 -16.49
N LEU A 552 10.12 18.87 -16.86
CA LEU A 552 9.86 17.76 -17.77
C LEU A 552 9.26 18.27 -19.09
N ASN A 553 9.54 17.56 -20.18
CA ASN A 553 8.90 17.81 -21.47
C ASN A 553 7.54 17.11 -21.53
N PRO A 554 6.53 17.69 -22.21
CA PRO A 554 5.27 17.00 -22.50
C PRO A 554 5.57 15.69 -23.23
N GLN A 555 4.91 14.61 -22.82
CA GLN A 555 5.18 13.26 -23.34
C GLN A 555 3.90 12.45 -23.60
N SER A 556 2.76 12.88 -23.07
CA SER A 556 1.48 12.21 -23.25
C SER A 556 0.96 12.38 -24.68
N GLY A 557 0.47 11.29 -25.27
CA GLY A 557 -0.34 11.35 -26.49
C GLY A 557 -1.79 11.80 -26.24
N ASN A 558 -2.21 11.91 -24.98
CA ASN A 558 -3.48 12.53 -24.59
C ASN A 558 -3.27 14.03 -24.40
N HIS A 559 -3.86 14.83 -25.28
CA HIS A 559 -3.79 16.30 -25.26
C HIS A 559 -4.99 16.97 -24.56
N ASN A 560 -5.79 16.22 -23.81
CA ASN A 560 -6.97 16.73 -23.13
C ASN A 560 -6.67 17.02 -21.66
N MET A 561 -6.93 18.26 -21.20
CA MET A 561 -6.80 18.61 -19.78
C MET A 561 -7.76 17.80 -18.90
N PHE A 562 -9.02 17.74 -19.34
CA PHE A 562 -10.06 16.95 -18.72
C PHE A 562 -10.60 15.96 -19.75
N TRP A 563 -10.77 14.71 -19.36
CA TRP A 563 -11.42 13.70 -20.19
C TRP A 563 -12.45 12.92 -19.37
N PHE A 564 -13.70 13.02 -19.79
CA PHE A 564 -14.83 12.36 -19.14
C PHE A 564 -15.49 11.35 -20.07
N ASN A 565 -15.63 10.11 -19.60
CA ASN A 565 -16.22 9.01 -20.35
C ASN A 565 -17.43 8.44 -19.60
N GLY A 566 -18.63 8.58 -20.15
CA GLY A 566 -19.87 8.07 -19.54
C GLY A 566 -20.16 8.66 -18.15
N CYS A 567 -19.82 9.93 -17.93
CA CYS A 567 -20.07 10.62 -16.66
C CYS A 567 -21.38 11.44 -16.69
N SER A 568 -21.96 11.70 -15.51
CA SER A 568 -23.13 12.57 -15.33
C SER A 568 -22.93 13.54 -14.17
N ASP A 569 -23.64 14.66 -14.19
CA ASP A 569 -23.58 15.70 -13.15
C ASP A 569 -22.14 16.13 -12.84
N VAL A 570 -21.38 16.45 -13.89
CA VAL A 570 -20.01 16.95 -13.78
C VAL A 570 -20.02 18.47 -13.71
N GLU A 571 -19.33 19.03 -12.72
CA GLU A 571 -19.15 20.48 -12.58
C GLU A 571 -17.66 20.84 -12.49
N ILE A 572 -17.22 21.74 -13.38
CA ILE A 572 -15.92 22.38 -13.32
C ILE A 572 -16.14 23.86 -12.98
N ALA A 573 -15.51 24.35 -11.90
CA ALA A 573 -15.75 25.71 -11.43
C ALA A 573 -14.47 26.38 -10.90
N GLY A 574 -14.34 27.70 -11.07
CA GLY A 574 -13.31 28.49 -10.37
C GLY A 574 -11.86 28.09 -10.65
N LEU A 575 -11.59 27.49 -11.82
CA LEU A 575 -10.26 27.04 -12.21
C LEU A 575 -9.31 28.23 -12.42
N LYS A 576 -8.08 28.16 -11.92
CA LYS A 576 -7.04 29.16 -12.20
C LYS A 576 -5.93 28.53 -13.03
N LEU A 577 -5.62 29.11 -14.18
CA LEU A 577 -4.49 28.69 -15.01
C LEU A 577 -3.36 29.72 -14.88
N GLU A 578 -2.15 29.25 -14.58
CA GLU A 578 -0.97 30.10 -14.38
C GLU A 578 0.19 29.67 -15.30
N GLY A 579 0.73 30.64 -16.04
CA GLY A 579 1.73 30.39 -17.09
C GLY A 579 1.13 29.83 -18.39
N GLU A 580 2.01 29.33 -19.26
CA GLU A 580 1.64 28.73 -20.56
C GLU A 580 1.14 27.29 -20.37
N VAL A 581 0.03 27.12 -19.64
CA VAL A 581 -0.63 25.82 -19.48
C VAL A 581 -1.07 25.31 -20.86
N LEU A 582 -0.71 24.05 -21.14
CA LEU A 582 -0.87 23.43 -22.46
C LEU A 582 -2.33 23.02 -22.73
N GLY A 583 -2.97 22.35 -21.78
CA GLY A 583 -4.37 21.94 -21.90
C GLY A 583 -5.32 23.12 -21.64
N LYS A 584 -6.38 23.25 -22.45
CA LYS A 584 -7.48 24.22 -22.26
C LYS A 584 -8.81 23.67 -22.77
N ASN A 585 -8.97 22.35 -22.72
CA ASN A 585 -10.06 21.61 -23.34
C ASN A 585 -10.59 20.49 -22.43
N ILE A 586 -11.81 20.10 -22.71
CA ILE A 586 -12.54 19.01 -22.07
C ILE A 586 -13.01 18.09 -23.18
N LYS A 587 -12.53 16.84 -23.18
CA LYS A 587 -13.02 15.80 -24.07
C LYS A 587 -14.17 15.06 -23.42
N LEU A 588 -15.29 14.92 -24.12
CA LEU A 588 -16.42 14.11 -23.72
C LEU A 588 -16.52 12.83 -24.55
N GLU A 589 -16.85 11.72 -23.90
CA GLU A 589 -17.03 10.43 -24.55
C GLU A 589 -18.21 9.68 -23.90
N ASN A 590 -19.06 9.03 -24.70
CA ASN A 590 -20.24 8.29 -24.22
C ASN A 590 -21.16 9.08 -23.24
N MET A 591 -21.18 10.40 -23.37
CA MET A 591 -22.00 11.28 -22.54
C MET A 591 -22.41 12.54 -23.33
N PRO A 592 -23.58 13.12 -23.05
CA PRO A 592 -24.03 14.34 -23.71
C PRO A 592 -23.35 15.59 -23.14
N LYS A 593 -23.27 16.67 -23.93
CA LYS A 593 -22.66 17.95 -23.51
C LYS A 593 -23.30 18.58 -22.27
N ASN A 594 -24.62 18.38 -22.06
CA ASN A 594 -25.33 18.90 -20.90
C ASN A 594 -25.02 18.16 -19.58
N SER A 595 -24.29 17.03 -19.62
CA SER A 595 -23.78 16.35 -18.43
C SER A 595 -22.59 17.07 -17.79
N VAL A 596 -22.02 18.09 -18.45
CA VAL A 596 -20.92 18.90 -17.93
C VAL A 596 -21.33 20.36 -17.86
N LYS A 597 -21.15 20.95 -16.68
CA LYS A 597 -21.31 22.38 -16.45
C LYS A 597 -19.94 22.98 -16.15
N VAL A 598 -19.54 23.98 -16.95
CA VAL A 598 -18.31 24.73 -16.73
C VAL A 598 -18.68 26.15 -16.32
N THR A 599 -18.23 26.59 -15.15
CA THR A 599 -18.51 27.94 -14.63
C THR A 599 -17.22 28.70 -14.28
N GLY A 600 -17.28 30.02 -14.41
CA GLY A 600 -16.15 30.90 -14.14
C GLY A 600 -15.22 31.07 -15.35
N SER A 601 -14.02 31.57 -15.07
CA SER A 601 -12.92 31.76 -16.05
C SER A 601 -11.72 30.93 -15.61
N PRO A 602 -10.88 30.43 -16.53
CA PRO A 602 -10.95 30.62 -17.98
C PRO A 602 -11.99 29.73 -18.66
N LYS A 603 -12.41 30.12 -19.87
CA LYS A 603 -13.27 29.29 -20.72
C LYS A 603 -12.47 28.08 -21.22
N LEU A 604 -13.04 26.89 -21.06
CA LEU A 604 -12.49 25.64 -21.60
C LEU A 604 -13.29 25.25 -22.86
N ALA A 605 -12.61 24.76 -23.89
CA ALA A 605 -13.28 24.20 -25.06
C ALA A 605 -13.88 22.84 -24.71
N VAL A 606 -15.18 22.65 -24.93
CA VAL A 606 -15.85 21.35 -24.73
C VAL A 606 -15.98 20.67 -26.09
N GLU A 607 -15.14 19.67 -26.29
CA GLU A 607 -15.00 18.91 -27.54
C GLU A 607 -15.99 17.74 -27.55
#